data_AF-A0ABD5WG47-F1
#
_entry.id   AF-A0ABD5WG47-F1
#
_cell.length_a   1.000
_cell.length_b   1.000
_cell.length_c   1.000
_cell.angle_alpha   90.00
_cell.angle_beta   90.00
_cell.angle_gamma   90.00
#
_symmetry.space_group_name_H-M   'P 1'
#
loop_
_entity.id
_entity.type
_entity.pdbx_description
1 polymer ?
#
loop_
_entity_poly.entity_id
_entity_poly.type
_entity_poly.pdbx_seq_one_letter_code
_entity_poly.pdbx_strand_id
1 'polypeptide(L)'
;MLVALAAWGLRSGEVARLHVNQFVGVDSDDPHLEFKERKNGPSTVSLLYGLDAYRERQRELDDYDEWNGYLFPSTQAEAGHIDSDTVRNRFHRLAEQADVRVDGGLPKPHMARRFWYSQYQDALADVLDRLDIIADEQGVHPQTWCIRTISPRRNVERLGGLQCGSYLRTRSASSHRGLGRSFGPSLAPSG
;
A
#
# COMPACT_ATOMS: atom_id res chain seq x y z
N MET A 1 1.52 5.13 14.03
CA MET A 1 2.19 6.01 13.02
C MET A 1 2.77 5.21 11.85
N LEU A 2 3.62 4.21 12.09
CA LEU A 2 4.20 3.39 11.01
C LEU A 2 3.16 2.75 10.10
N VAL A 3 2.12 2.16 10.67
CA VAL A 3 1.00 1.56 9.91
C VAL A 3 0.41 2.57 8.91
N ALA A 4 0.22 3.83 9.31
CA ALA A 4 -0.29 4.85 8.41
C ALA A 4 0.65 5.17 7.22
N LEU A 5 1.97 5.10 7.43
CA LEU A 5 2.97 5.32 6.39
C LEU A 5 3.15 4.08 5.48
N ALA A 6 3.18 2.89 6.07
CA ALA A 6 3.64 1.66 5.44
C ALA A 6 2.53 0.67 5.05
N ALA A 7 1.35 0.74 5.67
CA ALA A 7 0.20 -0.11 5.34
C ALA A 7 -0.91 0.67 4.65
N TRP A 8 -1.06 1.96 4.94
CA TRP A 8 -2.05 2.82 4.27
C TRP A 8 -1.40 3.74 3.21
N GLY A 9 -0.07 3.72 3.14
CA GLY A 9 0.70 4.48 2.16
C GLY A 9 0.50 6.00 2.26
N LEU A 10 0.12 6.55 3.41
CA LEU A 10 -0.13 7.98 3.54
C LEU A 10 1.16 8.81 3.48
N ARG A 11 1.07 10.05 3.01
CA ARG A 11 2.18 11.01 3.06
C ARG A 11 2.32 11.52 4.49
N SER A 12 3.53 11.93 4.88
CA SER A 12 3.78 12.46 6.25
C SER A 12 2.83 13.58 6.66
N GLY A 13 2.50 14.50 5.75
CA GLY A 13 1.54 15.58 6.03
C GLY A 13 0.08 15.14 6.11
N GLU A 14 -0.28 13.96 5.59
CA GLU A 14 -1.61 13.36 5.77
C GLU A 14 -1.68 12.58 7.07
N VAL A 15 -0.60 11.88 7.42
CA VAL A 15 -0.47 11.24 8.73
C VAL A 15 -0.56 12.29 9.84
N ALA A 16 0.16 13.41 9.69
CA ALA A 16 0.15 14.51 10.64
C ALA A 16 -1.26 15.01 10.97
N ARG A 17 -2.11 15.19 9.96
CA ARG A 17 -3.49 15.70 10.09
C ARG A 17 -4.56 14.62 10.14
N LEU A 18 -4.18 13.36 10.37
CA LEU A 18 -5.10 12.24 10.27
C LEU A 18 -6.15 12.30 11.37
N HIS A 19 -7.43 12.41 10.98
CA HIS A 19 -8.55 12.63 11.89
C HIS A 19 -9.52 11.45 11.89
N VAL A 20 -10.13 11.14 13.05
CA VAL A 20 -11.06 9.99 13.19
C VAL A 20 -12.23 10.00 12.21
N ASN A 21 -12.81 11.17 11.94
CA ASN A 21 -13.89 11.33 10.95
C ASN A 21 -13.54 10.92 9.51
N GLN A 22 -12.26 10.67 9.21
CA GLN A 22 -11.85 10.14 7.92
C GLN A 22 -12.00 8.62 7.83
N PHE A 23 -12.10 7.92 8.96
CA PHE A 23 -12.27 6.47 9.00
C PHE A 23 -13.75 6.13 8.84
N VAL A 24 -14.06 5.39 7.78
CA VAL A 24 -15.42 5.00 7.40
C VAL A 24 -15.50 3.48 7.38
N GLY A 25 -16.62 2.93 7.87
CA GLY A 25 -16.84 1.48 7.84
C GLY A 25 -15.89 0.69 8.75
N VAL A 26 -15.38 1.30 9.83
CA VAL A 26 -14.42 0.64 10.74
C VAL A 26 -14.98 -0.63 11.39
N ASP A 27 -16.30 -0.75 11.51
CA ASP A 27 -16.99 -1.92 12.03
C ASP A 27 -17.78 -2.69 10.95
N SER A 28 -17.47 -2.45 9.68
CA SER A 28 -18.03 -3.16 8.54
C SER A 28 -16.95 -3.98 7.81
N ASP A 29 -17.39 -4.72 6.77
CA ASP A 29 -16.48 -5.50 5.91
C ASP A 29 -15.68 -4.62 4.92
N ASP A 30 -15.89 -3.30 4.89
CA ASP A 30 -15.21 -2.37 3.97
C ASP A 30 -14.64 -1.12 4.68
N PRO A 31 -13.66 -1.32 5.61
CA PRO A 31 -13.03 -0.21 6.30
C PRO A 31 -12.10 0.57 5.35
N HIS A 32 -12.27 1.89 5.30
CA HIS A 32 -11.46 2.75 4.45
C HIS A 32 -11.29 4.17 5.03
N LEU A 33 -10.30 4.88 4.52
CA LEU A 33 -10.11 6.30 4.74
C LEU A 33 -10.71 7.12 3.61
N GLU A 34 -11.47 8.15 3.95
CA GLU A 34 -11.93 9.18 3.02
C GLU A 34 -11.09 10.45 3.13
N PHE A 35 -10.60 10.93 1.98
CA PHE A 35 -9.98 12.24 1.86
C PHE A 35 -10.79 13.08 0.89
N LYS A 36 -11.48 14.09 1.40
CA LYS A 36 -12.25 15.05 0.60
C LYS A 36 -11.34 16.01 -0.19
N GLU A 37 -10.18 16.33 0.37
CA GLU A 37 -9.22 17.26 -0.24
C GLU A 37 -7.80 16.68 -0.27
N ARG A 38 -7.25 16.51 -1.48
CA ARG A 38 -5.83 16.21 -1.71
C ARG A 38 -5.34 16.87 -2.99
N LYS A 39 -4.01 16.92 -3.14
CA LYS A 39 -3.31 17.40 -4.34
C LYS A 39 -3.86 16.82 -5.66
N ASN A 40 -4.38 15.60 -5.64
CA ASN A 40 -4.87 14.88 -6.83
C ASN A 40 -6.41 14.72 -6.82
N GLY A 41 -7.13 15.55 -6.06
CA GLY A 41 -8.57 15.43 -5.85
C GLY A 41 -8.95 14.46 -4.72
N PRO A 42 -10.26 14.30 -4.46
CA PRO A 42 -10.77 13.38 -3.45
C PRO A 42 -10.30 11.94 -3.71
N SER A 43 -10.01 11.18 -2.65
CA SER A 43 -9.56 9.79 -2.78
C SER A 43 -9.95 8.96 -1.58
N THR A 44 -10.19 7.66 -1.80
CA THR A 44 -10.31 6.66 -0.74
C THR A 44 -9.05 5.81 -0.61
N VAL A 45 -8.79 5.29 0.60
CA VAL A 45 -7.71 4.33 0.86
C VAL A 45 -8.28 3.18 1.68
N SER A 46 -8.34 1.98 1.11
CA SER A 46 -8.79 0.78 1.83
C SER A 46 -7.85 0.41 2.97
N LEU A 47 -8.41 0.05 4.12
CA LEU A 47 -7.67 -0.34 5.33
C LEU A 47 -7.56 -1.87 5.41
N LEU A 48 -6.78 -2.45 4.49
CA LEU A 48 -6.59 -3.91 4.43
C LEU A 48 -5.80 -4.49 5.62
N TYR A 49 -4.93 -3.67 6.22
CA TYR A 49 -4.12 -4.03 7.38
C TYR A 49 -4.09 -2.89 8.38
N GLY A 50 -3.88 -3.23 9.66
CA GLY A 50 -3.62 -2.25 10.71
C GLY A 50 -4.86 -1.54 11.28
N LEU A 51 -6.06 -2.06 11.03
CA LEU A 51 -7.29 -1.54 11.62
C LEU A 51 -7.30 -1.70 13.16
N ASP A 52 -6.71 -2.77 13.65
CA ASP A 52 -6.41 -3.01 15.06
C ASP A 52 -5.53 -1.90 15.66
N ALA A 53 -4.46 -1.51 14.96
CA ALA A 53 -3.58 -0.42 15.40
C ALA A 53 -4.31 0.94 15.42
N TYR A 54 -5.28 1.15 14.53
CA TYR A 54 -6.18 2.31 14.61
C TYR A 54 -7.07 2.24 15.85
N ARG A 55 -7.75 1.11 16.08
CA ARG A 55 -8.65 0.92 17.22
C ARG A 55 -7.94 1.02 18.57
N GLU A 56 -6.73 0.48 18.68
CA GLU A 56 -5.89 0.65 19.87
C GLU A 56 -5.54 2.12 20.07
N ARG A 57 -5.06 2.79 19.03
CA ARG A 57 -4.72 4.21 19.12
C ARG A 57 -5.92 5.09 19.46
N GLN A 58 -7.10 4.77 18.94
CA GLN A 58 -8.33 5.47 19.27
C GLN A 58 -8.68 5.27 20.75
N ARG A 59 -8.64 4.03 21.26
CA ARG A 59 -8.91 3.77 22.69
C ARG A 59 -7.95 4.52 23.61
N GLU A 60 -6.66 4.55 23.29
CA GLU A 60 -5.67 5.35 24.04
C GLU A 60 -6.02 6.84 24.08
N LEU A 61 -6.67 7.36 23.03
CA LEU A 61 -7.00 8.77 22.89
C LEU A 61 -8.38 9.11 23.48
N ASP A 62 -9.32 8.17 23.48
CA ASP A 62 -10.64 8.31 24.13
C ASP A 62 -10.49 8.53 25.64
N ASP A 63 -9.40 8.05 26.25
CA ASP A 63 -9.08 8.27 27.66
C ASP A 63 -8.60 9.72 27.96
N TYR A 64 -8.40 10.57 26.94
CA TYR A 64 -8.02 11.98 27.11
C TYR A 64 -9.26 12.89 27.04
N ASP A 65 -9.59 13.54 28.16
CA ASP A 65 -10.75 14.43 28.29
C ASP A 65 -10.83 15.56 27.23
N GLU A 66 -9.70 16.05 26.73
CA GLU A 66 -9.61 17.14 25.75
C GLU A 66 -9.18 16.69 24.34
N TRP A 67 -9.45 15.43 23.97
CA TRP A 67 -9.04 14.94 22.66
C TRP A 67 -9.80 15.62 21.51
N ASN A 68 -9.04 16.23 20.60
CA ASN A 68 -9.54 16.98 19.45
C ASN A 68 -9.77 16.13 18.18
N GLY A 69 -9.80 14.80 18.29
CA GLY A 69 -10.09 13.87 17.18
C GLY A 69 -8.93 13.57 16.22
N TYR A 70 -7.77 14.22 16.36
CA TYR A 70 -6.58 13.86 15.59
C TYR A 70 -5.88 12.63 16.18
N LEU A 71 -5.45 11.67 15.35
CA LEU A 71 -4.72 10.49 15.85
C LEU A 71 -3.32 10.81 16.40
N PHE A 72 -2.78 11.97 15.99
CA PHE A 72 -1.50 12.48 16.47
C PHE A 72 -1.66 13.92 16.97
N PRO A 73 -2.36 14.11 18.10
CA PRO A 73 -2.64 15.44 18.63
C PRO A 73 -1.36 16.09 19.14
N SER A 74 -1.37 17.42 19.21
CA SER A 74 -0.31 18.23 19.79
C SER A 74 -0.93 19.40 20.54
N THR A 75 -0.58 19.53 21.82
CA THR A 75 -1.00 20.67 22.66
C THR A 75 -0.19 21.93 22.40
N GLN A 76 0.93 21.81 21.68
CA GLN A 76 1.83 22.94 21.37
C GLN A 76 1.60 23.52 19.97
N ALA A 77 0.88 22.80 19.10
CA ALA A 77 0.63 23.25 17.74
C ALA A 77 -0.74 23.92 17.64
N GLU A 78 -0.80 25.10 17.03
CA GLU A 78 -2.06 25.83 16.80
C GLU A 78 -3.08 25.01 16.01
N ALA A 79 -2.61 24.21 15.05
CA ALA A 79 -3.46 23.30 14.27
C ALA A 79 -4.05 22.13 15.08
N GLY A 80 -3.62 21.94 16.35
CA GLY A 80 -4.07 20.88 17.24
C GLY A 80 -3.43 19.50 16.97
N HIS A 81 -2.59 19.37 15.95
CA HIS A 81 -1.93 18.13 15.59
C HIS A 81 -0.44 18.34 15.32
N ILE A 82 0.34 17.25 15.38
CA ILE A 82 1.78 17.33 15.08
C ILE A 82 2.02 17.78 13.64
N ASP A 83 3.18 18.36 13.36
CA ASP A 83 3.56 18.75 12.01
C ASP A 83 4.13 17.56 11.20
N SER A 84 4.29 17.75 9.89
CA SER A 84 4.81 16.71 8.99
C SER A 84 6.28 16.33 9.23
N ASP A 85 7.11 17.27 9.69
CA ASP A 85 8.49 17.04 10.08
C ASP A 85 8.58 16.24 11.38
N THR A 86 7.68 16.47 12.34
CA THR A 86 7.57 15.61 13.53
C THR A 86 7.33 14.14 13.14
N VAL A 87 6.47 13.89 12.13
CA VAL A 87 6.26 12.53 11.59
C VAL A 87 7.55 11.97 10.97
N ARG A 88 8.26 12.77 10.14
CA ARG A 88 9.53 12.37 9.51
C ARG A 88 10.59 12.04 10.56
N ASN A 89 10.75 12.90 11.56
CA ASN A 89 11.74 12.74 12.63
C ASN A 89 11.44 11.49 13.48
N ARG A 90 10.18 11.27 13.84
CA ARG A 90 9.76 10.05 14.55
C ARG A 90 10.04 8.79 13.72
N PHE A 91 9.81 8.83 12.40
CA PHE A 91 10.12 7.72 11.51
C PHE A 91 11.63 7.45 11.44
N HIS A 92 12.45 8.49 11.26
CA HIS A 92 13.91 8.35 11.21
C HIS A 92 14.48 7.78 12.50
N ARG A 93 14.05 8.28 13.68
CA ARG A 93 14.46 7.72 14.97
C ARG A 93 14.13 6.25 15.10
N LEU A 94 12.95 5.84 14.64
CA LEU A 94 12.55 4.44 14.70
C LEU A 94 13.39 3.56 13.77
N ALA A 95 13.68 4.03 12.57
CA ALA A 95 14.55 3.32 11.64
C ALA A 95 15.99 3.21 12.17
N GLU A 96 16.49 4.26 12.80
CA GLU A 96 17.80 4.27 13.46
C GLU A 96 17.85 3.31 14.64
N GLN A 97 16.84 3.33 15.52
CA GLN A 97 16.72 2.40 16.64
C GLN A 97 16.63 0.93 16.20
N ALA A 98 16.00 0.68 15.07
CA ALA A 98 15.87 -0.65 14.47
C ALA A 98 17.06 -1.04 13.58
N ASP A 99 18.07 -0.17 13.42
CA ASP A 99 19.19 -0.29 12.49
C ASP A 99 18.79 -0.65 11.05
N VAL A 100 17.68 -0.07 10.58
CA VAL A 100 17.20 -0.28 9.21
C VAL A 100 17.85 0.72 8.28
N ARG A 101 18.49 0.21 7.23
CA ARG A 101 19.12 1.01 6.16
C ARG A 101 18.56 0.64 4.80
N VAL A 102 18.44 1.63 3.92
CA VAL A 102 18.16 1.44 2.49
C VAL A 102 19.21 2.21 1.69
N ASP A 103 19.89 1.51 0.77
CA ASP A 103 21.02 2.06 0.00
C ASP A 103 22.08 2.72 0.89
N GLY A 104 22.35 2.13 2.08
CA GLY A 104 23.31 2.63 3.06
C GLY A 104 22.84 3.82 3.92
N GLY A 105 21.68 4.41 3.61
CA GLY A 105 21.11 5.54 4.35
C GLY A 105 19.93 5.16 5.23
N LEU A 106 19.50 6.08 6.11
CA LEU A 106 18.22 5.92 6.81
C LEU A 106 17.08 6.02 5.80
N PRO A 107 16.07 5.12 5.87
CA PRO A 107 14.92 5.18 5.00
C PRO A 107 14.15 6.50 5.21
N LYS A 108 13.49 6.96 4.16
CA LYS A 108 12.59 8.11 4.19
C LYS A 108 11.13 7.64 4.19
N PRO A 109 10.18 8.38 4.78
CA PRO A 109 8.78 7.95 4.84
C PRO A 109 8.14 7.62 3.46
N HIS A 110 8.53 8.32 2.40
CA HIS A 110 8.02 8.02 1.06
C HIS A 110 8.44 6.63 0.53
N MET A 111 9.53 6.07 1.07
CA MET A 111 10.00 4.72 0.73
C MET A 111 9.10 3.66 1.36
N ALA A 112 8.56 3.88 2.56
CA ALA A 112 7.54 3.01 3.16
C ALA A 112 6.26 2.99 2.31
N ARG A 113 5.84 4.14 1.78
CA ARG A 113 4.73 4.22 0.82
C ARG A 113 5.04 3.43 -0.46
N ARG A 114 6.26 3.49 -0.99
CA ARG A 114 6.66 2.73 -2.18
C ARG A 114 6.66 1.23 -1.91
N PHE A 115 7.20 0.82 -0.76
CA PHE A 115 7.18 -0.55 -0.30
C PHE A 115 5.74 -1.10 -0.24
N TRP A 116 4.81 -0.35 0.36
CA TRP A 116 3.40 -0.74 0.39
C TRP A 116 2.84 -1.03 -1.01
N TYR A 117 3.06 -0.13 -1.97
CA TYR A 117 2.56 -0.33 -3.32
C TYR A 117 3.19 -1.55 -4.00
N SER A 118 4.48 -1.78 -3.81
CA SER A 118 5.13 -2.99 -4.33
C SER A 118 4.51 -4.24 -3.74
N GLN A 119 4.40 -4.35 -2.41
CA GLN A 119 3.84 -5.53 -1.75
C GLN A 119 2.36 -5.74 -2.08
N TYR A 120 1.58 -4.67 -2.14
CA TYR A 120 0.17 -4.74 -2.55
C TYR A 120 0.02 -5.19 -4.00
N GLN A 121 0.86 -4.67 -4.91
CA GLN A 121 0.84 -5.08 -6.32
C GLN A 121 1.25 -6.54 -6.49
N ASP A 122 2.28 -6.99 -5.77
CA ASP A 122 2.74 -8.37 -5.80
C ASP A 122 1.63 -9.32 -5.28
N ALA A 123 1.03 -9.00 -4.14
CA ALA A 123 -0.08 -9.79 -3.60
C ALA A 123 -1.32 -9.81 -4.52
N LEU A 124 -1.62 -8.68 -5.18
CA LEU A 124 -2.73 -8.62 -6.14
C LEU A 124 -2.42 -9.44 -7.40
N ALA A 125 -1.17 -9.42 -7.88
CA ALA A 125 -0.74 -10.24 -9.00
C ALA A 125 -0.93 -11.73 -8.69
N ASP A 126 -0.51 -12.19 -7.50
CA ASP A 126 -0.71 -13.58 -7.07
C ASP A 126 -2.19 -14.00 -7.04
N VAL A 127 -3.09 -13.10 -6.65
CA VAL A 127 -4.53 -13.36 -6.67
C VAL A 127 -5.03 -13.43 -8.11
N LEU A 128 -4.61 -12.53 -8.99
CA LEU A 128 -5.00 -12.53 -10.40
C LEU A 128 -4.51 -13.81 -11.10
N ASP A 129 -3.28 -14.24 -10.86
CA ASP A 129 -2.73 -15.47 -11.43
C ASP A 129 -3.55 -16.71 -11.02
N ARG A 130 -4.04 -16.76 -9.78
CA ARG A 130 -4.93 -17.85 -9.33
C ARG A 130 -6.31 -17.77 -9.97
N LEU A 131 -6.83 -16.57 -10.20
CA LEU A 131 -8.10 -16.38 -10.89
C LEU A 131 -8.00 -16.80 -12.35
N ASP A 132 -6.85 -16.59 -12.99
CA ASP A 132 -6.61 -17.03 -14.36
C ASP A 132 -6.74 -18.56 -14.48
N ILE A 133 -6.18 -19.31 -13.54
CA ILE A 133 -6.32 -20.78 -13.50
C ILE A 133 -7.79 -21.20 -13.37
N ILE A 134 -8.54 -20.59 -12.44
CA ILE A 134 -9.95 -20.94 -12.22
C ILE A 134 -10.79 -20.55 -13.45
N ALA A 135 -10.48 -19.42 -14.07
CA ALA A 135 -11.18 -18.95 -15.25
C ALA A 135 -10.93 -19.87 -16.46
N ASP A 136 -9.68 -20.32 -16.65
CA ASP A 136 -9.30 -21.31 -17.65
C ASP A 136 -10.01 -22.66 -17.42
N GLU A 137 -10.07 -23.15 -16.18
CA GLU A 137 -10.83 -24.36 -15.82
C GLU A 137 -12.33 -24.24 -16.13
N GLN A 138 -12.89 -23.02 -16.05
CA GLN A 138 -14.30 -22.73 -16.30
C GLN A 138 -14.57 -22.25 -17.73
N GLY A 139 -13.56 -22.17 -18.59
CA GLY A 139 -13.67 -21.71 -19.98
C GLY A 139 -14.16 -20.26 -20.13
N VAL A 140 -13.94 -19.42 -19.11
CA VAL A 140 -14.34 -18.00 -19.12
C VAL A 140 -13.12 -17.10 -18.94
N HIS A 141 -13.22 -15.85 -19.39
CA HIS A 141 -12.14 -14.90 -19.16
C HIS A 141 -12.05 -14.53 -17.66
N PRO A 142 -10.85 -14.33 -17.10
CA PRO A 142 -10.64 -14.05 -15.67
C PRO A 142 -11.42 -12.84 -15.16
N GLN A 143 -11.49 -11.77 -15.97
CA GLN A 143 -12.29 -10.58 -15.67
C GLN A 143 -13.81 -10.89 -15.62
N THR A 144 -14.29 -11.77 -16.50
CA THR A 144 -15.69 -12.20 -16.54
C THR A 144 -16.04 -13.07 -15.34
N TRP A 145 -15.13 -13.94 -14.90
CA TRP A 145 -15.30 -14.76 -13.70
C TRP A 145 -15.31 -13.91 -12.42
N CYS A 146 -14.39 -12.95 -12.30
CA CYS A 146 -14.31 -12.01 -11.18
C CYS A 146 -15.62 -11.23 -10.97
N ILE A 147 -16.18 -10.69 -12.06
CA ILE A 147 -17.44 -9.93 -12.03
C ILE A 147 -18.62 -10.82 -11.66
N ARG A 148 -18.69 -12.05 -12.19
CA ARG A 148 -19.81 -12.97 -12.00
C ARG A 148 -19.82 -13.64 -10.62
N THR A 149 -18.65 -13.92 -10.05
CA THR A 149 -18.52 -14.79 -8.87
C THR A 149 -18.16 -14.02 -7.61
N ILE A 150 -17.26 -13.03 -7.70
CA ILE A 150 -16.72 -12.30 -6.53
C ILE A 150 -17.51 -11.02 -6.24
N SER A 151 -18.33 -10.55 -7.18
CA SER A 151 -19.12 -9.33 -7.02
C SER A 151 -20.62 -9.59 -6.95
N PRO A 152 -21.18 -10.15 -5.85
CA PRO A 152 -22.63 -10.23 -5.71
C PRO A 152 -23.32 -8.85 -5.53
N ARG A 153 -22.57 -7.77 -5.25
CA ARG A 153 -23.15 -6.44 -4.91
C ARG A 153 -22.35 -5.20 -5.30
N ARG A 154 -21.34 -5.25 -6.20
CA ARG A 154 -20.77 -3.99 -6.72
C ARG A 154 -21.56 -3.55 -7.95
N ASN A 155 -22.27 -2.44 -7.77
CA ASN A 155 -23.04 -1.74 -8.80
C ASN A 155 -22.29 -1.68 -10.13
N VAL A 156 -22.90 -2.27 -11.15
CA VAL A 156 -22.42 -2.37 -12.55
C VAL A 156 -22.17 -0.99 -13.19
N GLU A 157 -22.66 0.09 -12.59
CA GLU A 157 -22.57 1.45 -13.15
C GLU A 157 -21.22 2.15 -12.97
N ARG A 158 -20.34 1.71 -12.06
CA ARG A 158 -19.12 2.48 -11.72
C ARG A 158 -17.82 2.05 -12.41
N LEU A 159 -17.83 0.94 -13.17
CA LEU A 159 -16.62 0.39 -13.80
C LEU A 159 -16.48 0.75 -15.30
N GLY A 160 -17.39 1.54 -15.86
CA GLY A 160 -17.39 1.92 -17.28
C GLY A 160 -16.26 2.85 -17.77
N GLY A 161 -15.15 2.99 -17.03
CA GLY A 161 -14.13 4.01 -17.33
C GLY A 161 -12.65 3.61 -17.20
N LEU A 162 -12.32 2.40 -16.75
CA LEU A 162 -10.91 2.01 -16.54
C LEU A 162 -10.47 0.96 -17.58
N GLN A 163 -10.10 1.43 -18.77
CA GLN A 163 -9.25 0.65 -19.68
C GLN A 163 -7.86 0.46 -19.04
N CYS A 164 -7.70 -0.58 -18.23
CA CYS A 164 -6.41 -1.04 -17.76
C CYS A 164 -5.83 -2.05 -18.78
N GLY A 165 -5.60 -1.58 -20.01
CA GLY A 165 -5.24 -2.45 -21.16
C GLY A 165 -3.79 -2.39 -21.62
N SER A 166 -2.94 -1.48 -21.11
CA SER A 166 -1.66 -1.19 -21.78
C SER A 166 -0.38 -1.52 -21.00
N TYR A 167 -0.44 -1.93 -19.74
CA TYR A 167 0.80 -2.10 -18.94
C TYR A 167 1.37 -3.53 -18.90
N LEU A 168 0.57 -4.54 -19.24
CA LEU A 168 0.99 -5.95 -19.11
C LEU A 168 1.67 -6.55 -20.35
N ARG A 169 1.75 -5.83 -21.47
CA ARG A 169 2.31 -6.38 -22.72
C ARG A 169 3.84 -6.31 -22.84
N THR A 170 4.54 -5.61 -21.94
CA THR A 170 5.99 -5.36 -22.06
C THR A 170 6.88 -6.27 -21.20
N ARG A 171 6.35 -7.08 -20.28
CA ARG A 171 7.16 -8.00 -19.46
C ARG A 171 7.22 -9.45 -19.93
N SER A 172 6.28 -9.89 -20.79
CA SER A 172 6.28 -11.25 -21.35
C SER A 172 7.40 -11.49 -22.39
N ALA A 173 7.95 -10.44 -23.01
CA ALA A 173 8.92 -10.58 -24.09
C ALA A 173 10.40 -10.73 -23.65
N SER A 174 10.72 -10.54 -22.36
CA SER A 174 12.12 -10.50 -21.87
C SER A 174 12.56 -11.72 -21.07
N SER A 175 11.71 -12.73 -20.85
CA SER A 175 12.07 -13.93 -20.07
C SER A 175 12.54 -15.15 -20.90
N HIS A 176 12.65 -15.02 -22.23
CA HIS A 176 13.18 -16.07 -23.10
C HIS A 176 14.38 -15.58 -23.93
N ARG A 177 15.52 -15.35 -23.26
CA ARG A 177 16.85 -15.42 -23.87
C ARG A 177 17.91 -15.50 -22.77
N GLY A 178 18.46 -16.68 -22.52
CA GLY A 178 19.60 -16.79 -21.59
C GLY A 178 19.85 -18.13 -20.89
N LEU A 179 19.59 -19.28 -21.53
CA LEU A 179 20.19 -20.55 -21.10
C LEU A 179 20.89 -21.19 -22.29
N GLY A 180 22.22 -21.09 -22.27
CA GLY A 180 23.12 -21.59 -23.31
C GLY A 180 24.57 -21.32 -22.95
N ARG A 181 25.04 -21.88 -21.83
CA ARG A 181 26.48 -22.00 -21.53
C ARG A 181 26.96 -23.35 -22.07
N SER A 182 27.61 -23.35 -23.22
CA SER A 182 28.51 -24.43 -23.64
C SER A 182 29.91 -24.15 -23.08
N PHE A 183 30.42 -25.11 -22.30
CA PHE A 183 31.81 -25.17 -21.86
C PHE A 183 32.70 -25.58 -23.04
N GLY A 184 33.71 -24.77 -23.38
CA GLY A 184 34.79 -25.13 -24.30
C GLY A 184 35.96 -25.77 -23.55
N PRO A 185 36.73 -26.70 -24.16
CA PRO A 185 37.78 -27.44 -23.47
C PRO A 185 39.10 -26.65 -23.38
N SER A 186 39.81 -26.95 -22.30
CA SER A 186 41.16 -26.52 -21.96
C SER A 186 42.20 -26.99 -22.99
N LEU A 187 43.12 -26.10 -23.36
CA LEU A 187 44.41 -26.45 -23.98
C LEU A 187 45.53 -25.77 -23.18
N ALA A 188 46.45 -26.61 -22.70
CA ALA A 188 47.69 -26.27 -22.01
C ALA A 188 48.76 -25.74 -22.98
N PRO A 189 49.82 -25.05 -22.50
CA PRO A 189 50.90 -24.59 -23.36
C PRO A 189 51.93 -25.71 -23.60
N SER A 190 52.57 -25.69 -24.77
CA SER A 190 53.75 -26.49 -25.07
C SER A 190 54.69 -25.66 -25.94
N GLY A 191 55.95 -25.53 -25.51
CA GLY A 191 57.05 -24.94 -26.29
C GLY A 191 57.56 -23.64 -25.73
#